data_AF-A0A4P5VTP2-F1
#
_entry.id   AF-A0A4P5VTP2-F1
#
_cell.length_a   1.000
_cell.length_b   1.000
_cell.length_c   1.000
_cell.angle_alpha   90.00
_cell.angle_beta   90.00
_cell.angle_gamma   90.00
#
_symmetry.space_group_name_H-M   'P 1'
#
loop_
_entity.id
_entity.type
_entity.pdbx_description
1 polymer ?
#
loop_
_entity_poly.entity_id
_entity_poly.type
_entity_poly.pdbx_seq_one_letter_code
_entity_poly.pdbx_strand_id
1 'polypeptide(L)'
;MTLLLTLSFVGCAAEVNVDVDADADGLLGSEEADLGTNPDKDDSDGDGASDGAELAANTDPLDGAEYPYKGGWEIGSCHNDITGEGLAEGDVSEDFALADQNGQNVHLYSFCDKVVYLVFAAFW
;
A
#
# COMPACT_ATOMS: atom_id res chain seq x y z
N MET A 1 -30.57 -62.21 5.24
CA MET A 1 -30.00 -61.48 4.09
C MET A 1 -30.10 -60.01 4.41
N THR A 2 -29.21 -59.51 5.28
CA THR A 2 -29.27 -58.13 5.76
C THR A 2 -28.44 -57.30 4.81
N LEU A 3 -29.13 -56.59 3.91
CA LEU A 3 -28.52 -55.71 2.92
C LEU A 3 -28.02 -54.46 3.66
N LEU A 4 -26.74 -54.43 4.02
CA LEU A 4 -26.08 -53.20 4.47
C LEU A 4 -26.03 -52.23 3.31
N LEU A 5 -26.87 -51.20 3.36
CA LEU A 5 -26.80 -50.06 2.47
C LEU A 5 -25.59 -49.22 2.94
N THR A 6 -24.46 -49.32 2.24
CA THR A 6 -23.36 -48.40 2.48
C THR A 6 -23.79 -47.03 2.00
N LEU A 7 -24.09 -46.15 2.95
CA LEU A 7 -24.30 -44.74 2.71
C LEU A 7 -22.96 -44.17 2.24
N SER A 8 -22.78 -44.06 0.93
CA SER A 8 -21.66 -43.32 0.36
C SER A 8 -21.72 -41.92 0.94
N PHE A 9 -20.66 -41.51 1.66
CA PHE A 9 -20.41 -40.11 1.96
C PHE A 9 -20.41 -39.39 0.60
N VAL A 10 -21.54 -38.79 0.24
CA VAL A 10 -21.51 -37.61 -0.60
C VAL A 10 -20.85 -36.59 0.29
N GLY A 11 -19.50 -36.53 0.20
CA GLY A 11 -18.80 -35.31 0.53
C GLY A 11 -19.54 -34.23 -0.22
N CYS A 12 -20.24 -33.39 0.52
CA CYS A 12 -20.85 -32.20 -0.02
C CYS A 12 -19.66 -31.35 -0.45
N ALA A 13 -19.20 -31.56 -1.69
CA ALA A 13 -18.38 -30.63 -2.42
C ALA A 13 -19.28 -29.41 -2.66
N ALA A 14 -19.47 -28.63 -1.58
CA ALA A 14 -19.58 -27.22 -1.74
C ALA A 14 -18.13 -26.77 -1.74
N GLU A 15 -17.53 -26.63 -2.93
CA GLU A 15 -16.64 -25.49 -3.14
C GLU A 15 -17.50 -24.25 -2.87
N VAL A 16 -17.66 -23.94 -1.59
CA VAL A 16 -17.90 -22.57 -1.20
C VAL A 16 -16.60 -21.92 -1.61
N ASN A 17 -16.63 -21.19 -2.72
CA ASN A 17 -15.67 -20.12 -2.94
C ASN A 17 -15.97 -19.11 -1.83
N VAL A 18 -15.58 -19.46 -0.60
CA VAL A 18 -15.48 -18.50 0.49
C VAL A 18 -14.38 -17.63 -0.04
N ASP A 19 -14.78 -16.45 -0.45
CA ASP A 19 -13.84 -15.37 -0.67
C ASP A 19 -13.11 -15.20 0.66
N VAL A 20 -11.89 -15.73 0.71
CA VAL A 20 -11.07 -15.79 1.91
C VAL A 20 -9.92 -14.83 1.74
N ASP A 21 -9.60 -14.16 2.82
CA ASP A 21 -8.33 -13.47 3.05
C ASP A 21 -7.32 -14.56 3.42
N ALA A 22 -6.45 -14.94 2.47
CA ALA A 22 -5.61 -16.14 2.61
C ALA A 22 -4.26 -15.85 3.28
N ASP A 23 -3.73 -14.65 3.13
CA ASP A 23 -2.50 -14.16 3.78
C ASP A 23 -2.76 -13.31 5.03
N ALA A 24 -4.02 -13.02 5.34
CA ALA A 24 -4.48 -12.29 6.52
C ALA A 24 -4.06 -10.81 6.54
N ASP A 25 -3.95 -10.19 5.37
CA ASP A 25 -3.59 -8.78 5.22
C ASP A 25 -4.80 -7.82 5.33
N GLY A 26 -6.02 -8.38 5.31
CA GLY A 26 -7.29 -7.66 5.42
C GLY A 26 -8.05 -7.49 4.10
N LEU A 27 -7.53 -8.02 2.98
CA LEU A 27 -8.21 -8.07 1.69
C LEU A 27 -8.72 -9.48 1.40
N LEU A 28 -9.90 -9.57 0.80
CA LEU A 28 -10.41 -10.84 0.31
C LEU A 28 -9.80 -11.15 -1.06
N GLY A 29 -9.62 -12.43 -1.39
CA GLY A 29 -9.05 -12.82 -2.68
C GLY A 29 -9.80 -12.26 -3.91
N SER A 30 -11.08 -11.90 -3.81
CA SER A 30 -11.79 -11.18 -4.88
C SER A 30 -11.42 -9.70 -4.98
N GLU A 31 -11.17 -9.03 -3.85
CA GLU A 31 -10.69 -7.65 -3.81
C GLU A 31 -9.27 -7.59 -4.39
N GLU A 32 -8.41 -8.52 -3.99
CA GLU A 32 -7.05 -8.64 -4.51
C GLU A 32 -7.02 -8.93 -6.02
N ALA A 33 -7.93 -9.78 -6.51
CA ALA A 33 -8.06 -10.04 -7.94
C ALA A 33 -8.49 -8.80 -8.74
N ASP A 34 -9.32 -7.93 -8.15
CA ASP A 34 -9.73 -6.66 -8.75
C ASP A 34 -8.60 -5.61 -8.73
N LEU A 35 -7.75 -5.64 -7.70
CA LEU A 35 -6.59 -4.76 -7.54
C LEU A 35 -5.38 -5.23 -8.35
N GLY A 36 -5.29 -6.52 -8.67
CA GLY A 36 -4.14 -7.13 -9.31
C GLY A 36 -3.02 -7.52 -8.33
N THR A 37 -3.30 -7.51 -7.03
CA THR A 37 -2.40 -8.00 -5.97
C THR A 37 -2.42 -9.52 -5.90
N ASN A 38 -1.55 -10.11 -5.08
CA ASN A 38 -1.33 -11.53 -5.01
C ASN A 38 -1.97 -12.16 -3.76
N PRO A 39 -3.04 -12.97 -3.92
CA PRO A 39 -3.85 -13.48 -2.79
C PRO A 39 -3.18 -14.49 -1.87
N ASP A 40 -1.90 -14.78 -2.08
CA ASP A 40 -1.10 -15.65 -1.22
C ASP A 40 0.06 -14.87 -0.55
N LYS A 41 0.07 -13.54 -0.66
CA LYS A 41 1.13 -12.67 -0.14
C LYS A 41 0.53 -11.38 0.41
N ASP A 42 0.78 -11.18 1.70
CA ASP A 42 0.42 -9.95 2.38
C ASP A 42 1.03 -8.70 1.74
N ASP A 43 2.21 -8.81 1.14
CA ASP A 43 2.96 -7.74 0.48
C ASP A 43 3.28 -8.14 -0.98
N SER A 44 2.54 -7.57 -1.93
CA SER A 44 2.61 -7.95 -3.34
C SER A 44 3.85 -7.40 -4.05
N ASP A 45 4.25 -6.17 -3.75
CA ASP A 45 5.39 -5.49 -4.39
C ASP A 45 6.73 -5.67 -3.64
N GLY A 46 6.67 -6.12 -2.38
CA GLY A 46 7.80 -6.50 -1.56
C GLY A 46 8.48 -5.35 -0.81
N ASP A 47 7.81 -4.22 -0.59
CA ASP A 47 8.39 -3.06 0.08
C ASP A 47 8.30 -3.09 1.62
N GLY A 48 7.54 -4.05 2.16
CA GLY A 48 7.36 -4.32 3.58
C GLY A 48 6.12 -3.67 4.20
N ALA A 49 5.24 -3.07 3.41
CA ALA A 49 3.85 -2.81 3.76
C ALA A 49 2.95 -3.92 3.19
N SER A 50 1.80 -4.16 3.83
CA SER A 50 0.86 -5.15 3.31
C SER A 50 -0.17 -4.48 2.40
N ASP A 51 -0.67 -5.15 1.37
CA ASP A 51 -1.54 -4.57 0.34
C ASP A 51 -2.76 -3.87 0.98
N GLY A 52 -3.37 -4.51 1.98
CA GLY A 52 -4.47 -3.92 2.77
C GLY A 52 -4.07 -2.67 3.59
N ALA A 53 -2.83 -2.59 4.08
CA ALA A 53 -2.33 -1.42 4.78
C ALA A 53 -2.06 -0.25 3.80
N GLU A 54 -1.61 -0.55 2.60
CA GLU A 54 -1.35 0.40 1.53
C GLU A 54 -2.65 1.05 1.04
N LEU A 55 -3.69 0.26 0.80
CA LEU A 55 -5.02 0.78 0.48
C LEU A 55 -5.59 1.65 1.60
N ALA A 56 -5.41 1.25 2.86
CA ALA A 56 -5.84 2.07 4.00
C ALA A 56 -5.07 3.39 4.08
N ALA A 57 -3.85 3.44 3.57
CA ALA A 57 -3.00 4.63 3.49
C ALA A 57 -3.19 5.43 2.19
N ASN A 58 -4.00 4.96 1.24
CA ASN A 58 -4.15 5.50 -0.13
C ASN A 58 -2.84 5.48 -0.93
N THR A 59 -2.05 4.42 -0.78
CA THR A 59 -0.89 4.12 -1.64
C THR A 59 -1.20 2.93 -2.57
N ASP A 60 -0.41 2.75 -3.62
CA ASP A 60 -0.57 1.68 -4.60
C ASP A 60 0.14 0.39 -4.15
N PRO A 61 -0.58 -0.72 -3.87
CA PRO A 61 0.02 -1.98 -3.42
C PRO A 61 0.83 -2.75 -4.49
N LEU A 62 0.95 -2.18 -5.69
CA LEU A 62 1.75 -2.74 -6.79
C LEU A 62 2.97 -1.87 -7.12
N ASP A 63 3.19 -0.78 -6.40
CA ASP A 63 4.33 0.11 -6.57
C ASP A 63 5.14 0.24 -5.27
N GLY A 64 6.22 -0.53 -5.15
CA GLY A 64 7.06 -0.51 -3.94
C GLY A 64 7.84 0.78 -3.69
N ALA A 65 7.59 1.83 -4.48
CA ALA A 65 7.98 3.19 -4.16
C ALA A 65 6.91 3.94 -3.33
N GLU A 66 5.66 3.47 -3.33
CA GLU A 66 4.50 4.02 -2.65
C GLU A 66 4.09 3.18 -1.42
N TYR A 67 4.81 3.30 -0.30
CA TYR A 67 4.39 2.68 0.97
C TYR A 67 3.73 3.66 1.95
N PRO A 68 2.92 3.17 2.91
CA PRO A 68 2.43 3.90 4.06
C PRO A 68 3.55 4.66 4.79
N TYR A 69 3.40 5.99 4.82
CA TYR A 69 4.38 6.84 5.49
C TYR A 69 4.33 6.67 7.01
N LYS A 70 5.42 6.15 7.61
CA LYS A 70 5.50 5.87 9.05
C LYS A 70 5.67 7.13 9.89
N GLY A 71 6.01 8.26 9.26
CA GLY A 71 6.08 9.56 9.93
C GLY A 71 4.72 10.10 10.38
N GLY A 72 3.60 9.47 9.98
CA GLY A 72 2.26 9.76 10.49
C GLY A 72 1.63 11.03 9.92
N TRP A 73 2.16 11.56 8.83
CA TRP A 73 1.57 12.67 8.09
C TRP A 73 0.78 12.14 6.90
N GLU A 74 -0.33 12.78 6.58
CA GLU A 74 -1.11 12.48 5.38
C GLU A 74 -0.28 12.79 4.14
N ILE A 75 -0.10 11.79 3.28
CA ILE A 75 0.54 11.93 1.96
C ILE A 75 -0.57 12.27 0.95
N GLY A 76 -0.35 13.31 0.16
CA GLY A 76 -1.31 13.72 -0.87
C GLY A 76 -1.13 12.90 -2.15
N SER A 77 -2.24 12.51 -2.76
CA SER A 77 -2.24 11.78 -4.05
C SER A 77 -1.73 12.61 -5.23
N CYS A 78 -1.65 13.94 -5.08
CA CYS A 78 -1.17 14.87 -6.10
C CYS A 78 0.36 14.91 -6.26
N HIS A 79 1.12 14.10 -5.51
CA HIS A 79 2.58 14.18 -5.52
C HIS A 79 3.19 13.89 -6.91
N ASN A 80 2.52 13.07 -7.73
CA ASN A 80 2.92 12.75 -9.11
C ASN A 80 2.50 13.80 -10.14
N ASP A 81 1.66 14.78 -9.77
CA ASP A 81 1.14 15.82 -10.68
C ASP A 81 1.94 17.13 -10.65
N ILE A 82 3.02 17.18 -9.87
CA ILE A 82 3.82 18.40 -9.66
C ILE A 82 5.08 18.33 -10.52
N THR A 83 5.37 19.42 -11.26
CA THR A 83 6.61 19.59 -12.01
C THR A 83 7.39 20.77 -11.43
N GLY A 84 8.69 20.56 -11.20
CA GLY A 84 9.58 21.60 -10.68
C GLY A 84 9.98 22.58 -11.77
N GLU A 85 9.97 23.86 -11.43
CA GLU A 85 10.32 24.96 -12.34
C GLU A 85 11.62 25.68 -11.93
N GLY A 86 12.02 25.55 -10.66
CA GLY A 86 13.25 26.15 -10.14
C GLY A 86 13.20 26.44 -8.65
N LEU A 87 14.19 27.19 -8.15
CA LEU A 87 14.29 27.60 -6.74
C LEU A 87 14.21 29.13 -6.56
N ALA A 88 13.83 29.88 -7.58
CA ALA A 88 13.63 31.32 -7.44
C ALA A 88 12.30 31.64 -6.75
N GLU A 89 12.17 32.87 -6.25
CA GLU A 89 10.92 33.32 -5.64
C GLU A 89 9.77 33.25 -6.66
N GLY A 90 8.74 32.47 -6.34
CA GLY A 90 7.58 32.26 -7.20
C GLY A 90 7.63 30.97 -8.04
N ASP A 91 8.77 30.28 -8.10
CA ASP A 91 8.88 28.99 -8.76
C ASP A 91 8.28 27.86 -7.90
N VAL A 92 7.87 26.79 -8.58
CA VAL A 92 7.63 25.50 -7.92
C VAL A 92 8.98 24.84 -7.71
N SER A 93 9.35 24.62 -6.44
CA SER A 93 10.59 23.94 -6.06
C SER A 93 10.68 22.57 -6.72
N GLU A 94 11.88 22.16 -7.15
CA GLU A 94 12.13 20.78 -7.55
C GLU A 94 11.82 19.79 -6.42
N ASP A 95 11.46 18.56 -6.79
CA ASP A 95 11.29 17.49 -5.81
C ASP A 95 12.66 17.07 -5.25
N PHE A 96 12.71 16.89 -3.94
CA PHE A 96 13.87 16.32 -3.29
C PHE A 96 13.41 15.36 -2.20
N ALA A 97 14.14 14.25 -2.06
CA ALA A 97 13.91 13.25 -1.06
C ALA A 97 14.88 13.42 0.11
N LEU A 98 14.37 13.40 1.34
CA LEU A 98 15.16 13.35 2.56
C LEU A 98 14.77 12.13 3.38
N ALA A 99 15.77 11.47 3.97
CA ALA A 99 15.50 10.39 4.92
C ALA A 99 14.88 10.97 6.20
N ASP A 100 13.74 10.41 6.62
CA ASP A 100 13.12 10.75 7.90
C ASP A 100 13.77 10.00 9.08
N GLN A 101 13.23 10.19 10.28
CA GLN A 101 13.67 9.50 11.50
C GLN A 101 13.45 7.98 11.48
N ASN A 102 12.64 7.47 10.56
CA ASN A 102 12.35 6.05 10.37
C ASN A 102 13.21 5.44 9.25
N GLY A 103 14.03 6.26 8.57
CA GLY A 103 14.85 5.84 7.42
C GLY A 103 14.08 5.75 6.11
N GLN A 104 12.85 6.28 6.04
CA GLN A 104 12.07 6.37 4.81
C GLN A 104 12.49 7.59 4.01
N ASN A 105 12.58 7.45 2.69
CA ASN A 105 12.81 8.59 1.81
C ASN A 105 11.50 9.35 1.64
N VAL A 106 11.47 10.58 2.14
CA VAL A 106 10.29 11.44 2.08
C VAL A 106 10.51 12.50 1.03
N HIS A 107 9.66 12.47 0.01
CA HIS A 107 9.66 13.44 -1.07
C HIS A 107 8.93 14.71 -0.65
N LEU A 108 9.38 15.87 -1.13
CA LEU A 108 8.70 17.13 -0.83
C LEU A 108 7.27 17.11 -1.39
N TYR A 109 7.11 16.55 -2.60
CA TYR A 109 5.82 16.51 -3.29
C TYR A 109 4.79 15.64 -2.59
N SER A 110 5.21 14.69 -1.74
CA SER A 110 4.32 13.90 -0.91
C SER A 110 3.42 14.76 -0.01
N PHE A 111 3.82 15.99 0.30
CA PHE A 111 3.05 16.94 1.10
C PHE A 111 2.30 17.97 0.25
N CYS A 112 1.91 17.61 -0.98
CA CYS A 112 1.07 18.46 -1.81
C CYS A 112 -0.20 18.92 -1.05
N ASP A 113 -0.67 20.14 -1.36
CA ASP A 113 -1.73 20.86 -0.64
C ASP A 113 -1.46 21.18 0.85
N LYS A 114 -0.26 20.91 1.37
CA LYS A 114 0.16 21.33 2.71
C LYS A 114 1.17 22.48 2.64
N VAL A 115 1.25 23.26 3.71
CA VAL A 115 2.31 24.25 3.90
C VAL A 115 3.50 23.57 4.57
N VAL A 116 4.61 23.48 3.85
CA VAL A 116 5.84 22.83 4.34
C VAL A 116 6.84 23.89 4.82
N TYR A 117 7.32 23.74 6.05
CA TYR A 117 8.41 24.56 6.60
C TYR A 117 9.72 23.78 6.55
N LEU A 118 10.68 24.27 5.78
CA LEU A 118 12.02 23.70 5.72
C LEU A 118 12.94 24.49 6.66
N VAL A 119 13.50 23.81 7.66
CA VAL A 119 14.45 24.39 8.60
C VAL A 119 15.81 23.75 8.37
N PHE A 120 16.73 24.54 7.81
CA PHE A 120 18.12 24.13 7.64
C PHE A 120 18.94 24.68 8.81
N ALA A 121 19.62 23.79 9.53
CA ALA A 121 20.54 24.16 10.60
C ALA A 121 21.92 23.56 10.32
N ALA A 122 22.96 24.38 10.48
CA ALA A 122 24.34 23.92 10.46
C ALA A 122 24.87 23.94 11.89
N PHE A 123 25.39 22.81 12.35
CA PHE A 123 26.09 22.70 13.63
C PHE A 123 27.59 22.56 13.33
N TRP A 124 28.39 23.44 13.92
CA TRP A 124 29.85 23.45 13.81
C TRP A 124 30.51 23.01 15.11
#